data_AF-A0A935VCU7-F1
#
_entry.id   AF-A0A935VCU7-F1
#
_cell.length_a   1.000
_cell.length_b   1.000
_cell.length_c   1.000
_cell.angle_alpha   90.00
_cell.angle_beta   90.00
_cell.angle_gamma   90.00
#
_symmetry.space_group_name_H-M   'P 1'
#
loop_
_entity.id
_entity.type
_entity.pdbx_description
1 polymer ?
#
loop_
_entity_poly.entity_id
_entity_poly.type
_entity_poly.pdbx_seq_one_letter_code
_entity_poly.pdbx_strand_id
1 'polypeptide(L)'
;MIRLVKNSTSDFRKHYIYRPSEWGEWAVRDLHQYVLIYITHTTRHTNQIRKVKSDKNFPSSGKFWTERDREILLNEFERTKKELILETESLTNEQWHFKPSKDAWSIAQVAEHLGLYERIFLQEAWIATELPPQPEYHVHTLTDSTYLSWMAERQSHVAPDNAIPLGYMKGKDNLHFFTFGRDHIIDFVSKTTKDLRVHFTPREGEPNNRRSIHGLLTVHYGHTDRHLRQISRIKSNENYPK
;
A
#
# COMPACT_ATOMS: atom_id res chain seq x y z
N MET A 1 17.72 -13.82 -42.59
CA MET A 1 18.98 -14.58 -42.38
C MET A 1 18.78 -16.09 -42.43
N ILE A 2 17.89 -16.69 -41.62
CA ILE A 2 17.67 -18.15 -41.62
C ILE A 2 17.33 -18.71 -43.02
N ARG A 3 16.41 -18.08 -43.76
CA ARG A 3 16.05 -18.49 -45.13
C ARG A 3 17.23 -18.41 -46.12
N LEU A 4 18.12 -17.43 -45.96
CA LEU A 4 19.33 -17.27 -46.78
C LEU A 4 20.30 -18.42 -46.53
N VAL A 5 20.57 -18.75 -45.26
CA VAL A 5 21.45 -19.87 -44.89
C VAL A 5 20.86 -21.21 -45.35
N LYS A 6 19.54 -21.41 -45.19
CA LYS A 6 18.88 -22.68 -45.56
C LYS A 6 18.82 -22.93 -47.06
N ASN A 7 18.66 -21.88 -47.87
CA ASN A 7 18.36 -22.02 -49.29
C ASN A 7 19.55 -21.71 -50.20
N SER A 8 20.68 -21.24 -49.65
CA SER A 8 21.86 -20.93 -50.44
C SER A 8 22.70 -22.18 -50.67
N THR A 9 23.21 -22.34 -51.90
CA THR A 9 24.22 -23.34 -52.27
C THR A 9 25.64 -22.76 -52.25
N SER A 10 25.79 -21.47 -51.91
CA SER A 10 27.08 -20.77 -51.92
C SER A 10 27.91 -21.12 -50.68
N ASP A 11 29.22 -21.27 -50.87
CA ASP A 11 30.16 -21.43 -49.75
C ASP A 11 30.47 -20.07 -49.12
N PHE A 12 29.84 -19.79 -47.97
CA PHE A 12 29.93 -18.50 -47.28
C PHE A 12 31.35 -18.15 -46.82
N ARG A 13 32.29 -19.11 -46.76
CA ARG A 13 33.70 -18.83 -46.44
C ARG A 13 34.47 -18.22 -47.61
N LYS A 14 33.93 -18.26 -48.82
CA LYS A 14 34.56 -17.70 -50.04
C LYS A 14 34.10 -16.28 -50.36
N HIS A 15 33.14 -15.74 -49.61
CA HIS A 15 32.57 -14.43 -49.85
C HIS A 15 32.89 -13.50 -48.68
N TYR A 16 33.46 -12.34 -48.96
CA TYR A 16 34.00 -11.43 -47.95
C TYR A 16 33.27 -10.09 -47.94
N ILE A 17 33.10 -9.54 -46.75
CA ILE A 17 32.65 -8.17 -46.50
C ILE A 17 33.84 -7.37 -45.98
N TYR A 18 34.06 -6.23 -46.60
CA TYR A 18 35.09 -5.26 -46.24
C TYR A 18 34.45 -4.11 -45.47
N ARG A 19 35.13 -3.70 -44.41
CA ARG A 19 34.80 -2.61 -43.50
C ARG A 19 36.01 -1.70 -43.34
N PRO A 20 35.86 -0.52 -42.73
CA PRO A 20 36.96 0.43 -42.58
C PRO A 20 38.19 -0.22 -41.94
N SER A 21 39.37 0.09 -42.49
CA SER A 21 40.64 -0.56 -42.15
C SER A 21 41.07 -0.28 -40.71
N GLU A 22 40.62 0.83 -40.13
CA GLU A 22 40.87 1.20 -38.73
C GLU A 22 40.18 0.27 -37.71
N TRP A 23 39.33 -0.66 -38.16
CA TRP A 23 38.73 -1.70 -37.31
C TRP A 23 39.64 -2.93 -37.14
N GLY A 24 40.88 -2.87 -37.67
CA GLY A 24 41.91 -3.89 -37.49
C GLY A 24 41.49 -5.25 -38.05
N GLU A 25 41.67 -6.31 -37.25
CA GLU A 25 41.30 -7.69 -37.61
C GLU A 25 39.82 -7.86 -37.97
N TRP A 26 38.96 -6.90 -37.61
CA TRP A 26 37.54 -6.94 -37.93
C TRP A 26 37.18 -6.29 -39.27
N ALA A 27 38.14 -5.64 -39.94
CA ALA A 27 37.96 -4.94 -41.21
C ALA A 27 37.57 -5.88 -42.36
N VAL A 28 38.00 -7.15 -42.32
CA VAL A 28 37.64 -8.16 -43.31
C VAL A 28 37.00 -9.34 -42.62
N ARG A 29 35.83 -9.80 -43.10
CA ARG A 29 35.21 -11.04 -42.64
C ARG A 29 34.53 -11.77 -43.76
N ASP A 30 34.55 -13.10 -43.71
CA ASP A 30 33.72 -13.90 -44.61
C ASP A 30 32.23 -13.85 -44.20
N LEU A 31 31.34 -14.26 -45.10
CA LEU A 31 29.89 -14.26 -44.84
C LEU A 31 29.51 -15.24 -43.72
N HIS A 32 30.28 -16.30 -43.47
CA HIS A 32 30.04 -17.21 -42.36
C HIS A 32 30.31 -16.52 -41.02
N GLN A 33 31.46 -15.86 -40.87
CA GLN A 33 31.81 -15.02 -39.73
C GLN A 33 30.78 -13.90 -39.54
N TYR A 34 30.30 -13.29 -40.62
CA TYR A 34 29.26 -12.26 -40.55
C TYR A 34 27.95 -12.80 -39.97
N VAL A 35 27.49 -13.98 -40.42
CA VAL A 35 26.29 -14.64 -39.84
C VAL A 35 26.50 -14.98 -38.36
N LEU A 36 27.68 -15.43 -37.95
CA LEU A 36 27.99 -15.70 -36.53
C LEU A 36 27.90 -14.43 -35.67
N ILE A 37 28.29 -13.26 -36.19
CA ILE A 37 28.10 -11.98 -35.46
C ILE A 37 26.63 -11.72 -35.19
N TYR A 38 25.74 -11.91 -36.17
CA TYR A 38 24.31 -11.66 -35.95
C TYR A 38 23.71 -12.57 -34.88
N ILE A 39 24.11 -13.84 -34.88
CA ILE A 39 23.69 -14.81 -33.86
C ILE A 39 24.20 -14.34 -32.49
N THR A 40 25.50 -14.08 -32.36
CA THR A 40 26.11 -13.65 -31.09
C THR A 40 25.60 -12.28 -30.61
N HIS A 41 25.33 -11.35 -31.51
CA HIS A 41 24.72 -10.05 -31.22
C HIS A 41 23.31 -10.22 -30.67
N THR A 42 22.49 -11.08 -31.29
CA THR A 42 21.16 -11.43 -30.79
C THR A 42 21.26 -12.03 -29.39
N THR A 43 22.13 -13.03 -29.19
CA THR A 43 22.38 -13.65 -27.87
C THR A 43 22.79 -12.62 -26.82
N ARG A 44 23.70 -11.70 -27.16
CA ARG A 44 24.15 -10.63 -26.26
C ARG A 44 22.98 -9.75 -25.81
N HIS A 45 22.13 -9.31 -26.73
CA HIS A 45 20.96 -8.50 -26.38
C HIS A 45 19.87 -9.30 -25.67
N THR A 46 19.67 -10.58 -25.99
CA THR A 46 18.81 -11.47 -25.21
C THR A 46 19.29 -11.58 -23.76
N ASN A 47 20.61 -11.72 -23.54
CA ASN A 47 21.18 -11.75 -22.19
C ASN A 47 21.06 -10.40 -21.48
N GLN A 48 21.21 -9.28 -22.20
CA GLN A 48 20.95 -7.94 -21.66
C GLN A 48 19.49 -7.82 -21.18
N ILE A 49 18.51 -8.25 -21.99
CA ILE A 49 17.10 -8.27 -21.61
C ILE A 49 16.89 -9.15 -20.37
N ARG A 50 17.48 -10.35 -20.33
CA ARG A 50 17.39 -11.23 -19.15
C ARG A 50 17.94 -10.56 -17.89
N LYS A 51 19.07 -9.85 -18.00
CA LYS A 51 19.64 -9.09 -16.89
C LYS A 51 18.70 -8.01 -16.38
N VAL A 52 18.05 -7.26 -17.28
CA VAL A 52 17.03 -6.27 -16.91
C VAL A 52 15.85 -6.94 -16.22
N LYS A 53 15.35 -8.06 -16.75
CA LYS A 53 14.24 -8.81 -16.14
C LYS A 53 14.56 -9.43 -14.78
N SER A 54 15.83 -9.68 -14.48
CA SER A 54 16.28 -10.19 -13.19
C SER A 54 16.54 -9.10 -12.14
N ASP A 55 16.45 -7.83 -12.52
CA ASP A 55 16.60 -6.73 -11.56
C ASP A 55 15.45 -6.78 -10.54
N LYS A 56 15.77 -6.54 -9.26
CA LYS A 56 14.77 -6.51 -8.18
C LYS A 56 13.70 -5.43 -8.37
N ASN A 57 14.00 -4.40 -9.15
CA ASN A 57 13.10 -3.31 -9.49
C ASN A 57 12.37 -3.55 -10.83
N PHE A 58 12.60 -4.68 -11.51
CA PHE A 58 11.86 -5.01 -12.71
C PHE A 58 10.38 -5.23 -12.34
N PRO A 59 9.41 -4.59 -13.04
CA PRO A 59 8.00 -4.72 -12.69
C PRO A 59 7.57 -6.18 -12.69
N SER A 60 7.16 -6.68 -11.53
CA SER A 60 6.57 -8.00 -11.40
C SER A 60 5.11 -7.93 -11.84
N SER A 61 4.73 -8.81 -12.77
CA SER A 61 3.33 -9.06 -13.09
C SER A 61 2.82 -10.15 -12.15
N GLY A 62 1.82 -9.86 -11.33
CA GLY A 62 1.25 -10.83 -10.40
C GLY A 62 0.23 -10.22 -9.45
N LYS A 63 -0.43 -11.08 -8.68
CA LYS A 63 -1.27 -10.69 -7.54
C LYS A 63 -0.39 -10.62 -6.30
N PHE A 64 -0.15 -9.42 -5.79
CA PHE A 64 0.65 -9.11 -4.62
C PHE A 64 -0.17 -9.15 -3.34
N TRP A 65 -1.42 -8.66 -3.40
CA TRP A 65 -2.34 -8.74 -2.28
C TRP A 65 -3.01 -10.11 -2.22
N THR A 66 -2.66 -10.88 -1.19
CA THR A 66 -3.05 -12.27 -1.01
C THR A 66 -4.32 -12.41 -0.19
N GLU A 67 -4.89 -13.62 -0.16
CA GLU A 67 -6.02 -13.90 0.72
C GLU A 67 -5.63 -13.79 2.20
N ARG A 68 -4.39 -14.14 2.55
CA ARG A 68 -3.85 -13.92 3.89
C ARG A 68 -3.83 -12.44 4.27
N ASP A 69 -3.47 -11.56 3.34
CA ASP A 69 -3.52 -10.12 3.60
C ASP A 69 -4.97 -9.64 3.83
N ARG A 70 -5.94 -10.21 3.11
CA ARG A 70 -7.37 -9.92 3.31
C ARG A 70 -7.83 -10.39 4.69
N GLU A 71 -7.54 -11.63 5.06
CA GLU A 71 -7.88 -12.20 6.36
C GLU A 71 -7.31 -11.38 7.51
N ILE A 72 -6.06 -10.92 7.41
CA ILE A 72 -5.44 -10.05 8.42
C ILE A 72 -6.23 -8.75 8.56
N LEU A 73 -6.51 -8.04 7.45
CA LEU A 73 -7.27 -6.79 7.50
C LEU A 73 -8.65 -7.00 8.12
N LEU A 74 -9.39 -8.03 7.70
CA LEU A 74 -10.72 -8.34 8.23
C LEU A 74 -10.66 -8.65 9.73
N ASN A 75 -9.74 -9.50 10.16
CA ASN A 75 -9.58 -9.87 11.56
C ASN A 75 -9.24 -8.66 12.44
N GLU A 76 -8.32 -7.80 12.00
CA GLU A 76 -7.94 -6.61 12.76
C GLU A 76 -9.06 -5.55 12.78
N PHE A 77 -9.79 -5.39 11.68
CA PHE A 77 -10.95 -4.48 11.64
C PHE A 77 -12.09 -4.94 12.55
N GLU A 78 -12.39 -6.25 12.57
CA GLU A 78 -13.39 -6.82 13.46
C GLU A 78 -12.95 -6.80 14.93
N ARG A 79 -11.67 -7.13 15.21
CA ARG A 79 -11.10 -7.08 16.56
C ARG A 79 -11.23 -5.67 17.13
N THR A 80 -10.72 -4.66 16.43
CA THR A 80 -10.71 -3.28 16.91
C THR A 80 -12.12 -2.69 17.00
N LYS A 81 -13.04 -3.10 16.11
CA LYS A 81 -14.47 -2.78 16.22
C LYS A 81 -15.07 -3.31 17.52
N LYS A 82 -14.86 -4.59 17.80
CA LYS A 82 -15.36 -5.26 19.01
C LYS A 82 -14.79 -4.63 20.28
N GLU A 83 -13.49 -4.34 20.29
CA GLU A 83 -12.85 -3.67 21.44
C GLU A 83 -13.44 -2.29 21.69
N LEU A 84 -13.67 -1.48 20.66
CA LEU A 84 -14.30 -0.16 20.85
C LEU A 84 -15.73 -0.27 21.37
N ILE A 85 -16.52 -1.22 20.88
CA ILE A 85 -17.87 -1.50 21.40
C ILE A 85 -17.79 -1.85 22.89
N LEU A 86 -16.96 -2.81 23.27
CA LEU A 86 -16.78 -3.24 24.67
C LEU A 86 -16.36 -2.08 25.57
N GLU A 87 -15.46 -1.22 25.09
CA GLU A 87 -14.98 -0.07 25.83
C GLU A 87 -16.02 1.06 25.97
N THR A 88 -17.12 1.05 25.21
CA THR A 88 -18.01 2.22 25.13
C THR A 88 -19.50 1.94 25.32
N GLU A 89 -19.96 0.70 25.12
CA GLU A 89 -21.39 0.35 25.10
C GLU A 89 -22.12 0.57 26.42
N SER A 90 -21.42 0.46 27.55
CA SER A 90 -22.00 0.58 28.89
C SER A 90 -21.83 1.96 29.53
N LEU A 91 -21.18 2.90 28.81
CA LEU A 91 -20.86 4.22 29.38
C LEU A 91 -22.11 5.07 29.59
N THR A 92 -22.16 5.75 30.74
CA THR A 92 -23.17 6.76 31.05
C THR A 92 -22.92 8.04 30.24
N ASN A 93 -23.92 8.92 30.17
CA ASN A 93 -23.76 10.19 29.46
C ASN A 93 -22.63 11.06 30.07
N GLU A 94 -22.47 11.06 31.39
CA GLU A 94 -21.40 11.79 32.06
C GLU A 94 -20.02 11.22 31.70
N GLN A 95 -19.89 9.89 31.67
CA GLN A 95 -18.67 9.19 31.26
C GLN A 95 -18.28 9.47 29.81
N TRP A 96 -19.25 9.47 28.90
CA TRP A 96 -19.03 9.83 27.48
C TRP A 96 -18.45 11.23 27.30
N HIS A 97 -18.91 12.18 28.12
CA HIS A 97 -18.59 13.61 27.98
C HIS A 97 -17.53 14.10 28.98
N PHE A 98 -17.02 13.23 29.85
CA PHE A 98 -15.93 13.57 30.76
C PHE A 98 -14.69 14.00 29.98
N LYS A 99 -14.10 15.13 30.41
CA LYS A 99 -12.86 15.66 29.87
C LYS A 99 -11.77 15.69 30.96
N PRO A 100 -10.62 15.04 30.75
CA PRO A 100 -9.49 15.11 31.69
C PRO A 100 -8.95 16.52 31.91
N SER A 101 -9.09 17.41 30.92
CA SER A 101 -8.73 18.83 30.97
C SER A 101 -9.53 19.62 29.93
N LYS A 102 -9.47 20.96 29.98
CA LYS A 102 -10.19 21.84 29.05
C LYS A 102 -9.86 21.56 27.58
N ASP A 103 -8.61 21.24 27.28
CA ASP A 103 -8.09 21.07 25.92
C ASP A 103 -8.05 19.59 25.48
N ALA A 104 -8.39 18.65 26.36
CA ALA A 104 -8.44 17.24 26.04
C ALA A 104 -9.78 16.84 25.41
N TRP A 105 -9.73 15.82 24.55
CA TRP A 105 -10.93 15.17 24.03
C TRP A 105 -11.57 14.27 25.09
N SER A 106 -12.91 14.27 25.12
CA SER A 106 -13.70 13.24 25.81
C SER A 106 -13.74 11.94 25.02
N ILE A 107 -14.27 10.86 25.62
CA ILE A 107 -14.48 9.59 24.91
C ILE A 107 -15.42 9.79 23.70
N ALA A 108 -16.46 10.63 23.83
CA ALA A 108 -17.34 10.97 22.72
C ALA A 108 -16.58 11.58 21.54
N GLN A 109 -15.72 12.56 21.81
CA GLN A 109 -14.91 13.22 20.79
C GLN A 109 -13.87 12.28 20.16
N VAL A 110 -13.30 11.35 20.94
CA VAL A 110 -12.40 10.31 20.41
C VAL A 110 -13.16 9.36 19.48
N ALA A 111 -14.36 8.93 19.84
CA ALA A 111 -15.17 8.04 19.00
C ALA A 111 -15.66 8.75 17.72
N GLU A 112 -16.06 10.02 17.82
CA GLU A 112 -16.38 10.86 16.64
C GLU A 112 -15.19 10.98 15.69
N HIS A 113 -14.00 11.25 16.23
CA HIS A 113 -12.76 11.33 15.45
C HIS A 113 -12.46 10.03 14.69
N LEU A 114 -12.63 8.88 15.35
CA LEU A 114 -12.50 7.58 14.71
C LEU A 114 -13.54 7.40 13.59
N GLY A 115 -14.81 7.74 13.84
CA GLY A 115 -15.86 7.69 12.82
C GLY A 115 -15.60 8.59 11.61
N LEU A 116 -15.03 9.78 11.80
CA LEU A 116 -14.62 10.65 10.69
C LEU A 116 -13.58 9.95 9.82
N TYR A 117 -12.61 9.26 10.42
CA TYR A 117 -11.61 8.50 9.68
C TYR A 117 -12.20 7.30 8.96
N GLU A 118 -13.20 6.59 9.51
CA GLU A 118 -13.89 5.50 8.79
C GLU A 118 -14.39 5.99 7.42
N ARG A 119 -15.00 7.18 7.37
CA ARG A 119 -15.46 7.80 6.12
C ARG A 119 -14.30 8.22 5.22
N ILE A 120 -13.30 8.91 5.77
CA ILE A 120 -12.18 9.48 4.98
C ILE A 120 -11.39 8.35 4.30
N PHE A 121 -11.00 7.32 5.05
CA PHE A 121 -10.14 6.26 4.53
C PHE A 121 -10.90 5.32 3.59
N LEU A 122 -12.19 5.06 3.82
CA LEU A 122 -13.00 4.31 2.86
C LEU A 122 -13.12 5.06 1.53
N GLN A 123 -13.38 6.38 1.57
CA GLN A 123 -13.46 7.19 0.36
C GLN A 123 -12.12 7.18 -0.39
N GLU A 124 -11.01 7.34 0.33
CA GLU A 124 -9.66 7.33 -0.24
C GLU A 124 -9.31 5.97 -0.86
N ALA A 125 -9.62 4.87 -0.16
CA ALA A 125 -9.44 3.52 -0.67
C ALA A 125 -10.26 3.29 -1.94
N TRP A 126 -11.54 3.68 -1.94
CA TRP A 126 -12.42 3.53 -3.09
C TRP A 126 -11.87 4.26 -4.32
N ILE A 127 -11.57 5.56 -4.18
CA ILE A 127 -11.03 6.39 -5.27
C ILE A 127 -9.74 5.79 -5.84
N ALA A 128 -8.80 5.40 -4.97
CA ALA A 128 -7.51 4.87 -5.41
C ALA A 128 -7.62 3.51 -6.11
N THR A 129 -8.59 2.67 -5.73
CA THR A 129 -8.84 1.39 -6.39
C THR A 129 -9.53 1.49 -7.76
N GLU A 130 -10.07 2.67 -8.09
CA GLU A 130 -10.60 2.97 -9.43
C GLU A 130 -9.52 3.50 -10.39
N LEU A 131 -8.36 3.92 -9.88
CA LEU A 131 -7.20 4.27 -10.71
C LEU A 131 -6.47 3.01 -11.21
N PRO A 132 -5.73 3.07 -12.33
CA PRO A 132 -4.91 1.95 -12.78
C PRO A 132 -3.93 1.44 -11.69
N PRO A 133 -3.74 0.13 -11.56
CA PRO A 133 -2.76 -0.42 -10.62
C PRO A 133 -1.35 -0.02 -11.05
N GLN A 134 -0.46 0.21 -10.08
CA GLN A 134 0.91 0.67 -10.28
C GLN A 134 1.90 -0.32 -9.63
N PRO A 135 2.02 -1.55 -10.16
CA PRO A 135 2.86 -2.61 -9.58
C PRO A 135 4.35 -2.22 -9.48
N GLU A 136 4.83 -1.29 -10.30
CA GLU A 136 6.19 -0.76 -10.29
C GLU A 136 6.60 -0.14 -8.94
N TYR A 137 5.65 0.35 -8.13
CA TYR A 137 5.95 0.95 -6.82
C TYR A 137 5.94 -0.05 -5.66
N HIS A 138 5.44 -1.27 -5.86
CA HIS A 138 5.26 -2.25 -4.79
C HIS A 138 6.55 -2.55 -4.03
N VAL A 139 7.67 -2.71 -4.74
CA VAL A 139 8.97 -3.05 -4.15
C VAL A 139 9.56 -1.95 -3.25
N HIS A 140 8.97 -0.75 -3.29
CA HIS A 140 9.41 0.40 -2.52
C HIS A 140 8.46 0.75 -1.37
N THR A 141 7.38 0.00 -1.14
CA THR A 141 6.43 0.33 -0.07
C THR A 141 6.99 0.05 1.32
N LEU A 142 6.56 0.83 2.31
CA LEU A 142 6.83 0.51 3.71
C LEU A 142 6.13 -0.80 4.12
N THR A 143 6.71 -1.50 5.09
CA THR A 143 6.17 -2.74 5.64
C THR A 143 5.03 -2.47 6.61
N ASP A 144 4.17 -3.48 6.81
CA ASP A 144 3.07 -3.43 7.79
C ASP A 144 3.61 -3.14 9.20
N SER A 145 4.74 -3.75 9.57
CA SER A 145 5.42 -3.49 10.85
C SER A 145 5.88 -2.04 11.03
N THR A 146 6.25 -1.36 9.94
CA THR A 146 6.63 0.06 10.00
C THR A 146 5.41 0.92 10.33
N TYR A 147 4.28 0.67 9.66
CA TYR A 147 3.03 1.39 9.94
C TYR A 147 2.54 1.12 11.37
N LEU A 148 2.57 -0.13 11.82
CA LEU A 148 2.10 -0.51 13.15
C LEU A 148 3.01 0.06 14.26
N SER A 149 4.33 0.11 14.03
CA SER A 149 5.26 0.74 14.96
C SER A 149 4.98 2.23 15.11
N TRP A 150 4.72 2.92 13.99
CA TRP A 150 4.31 4.33 14.00
C TRP A 150 2.98 4.52 14.76
N MET A 151 1.98 3.65 14.56
CA MET A 151 0.72 3.71 15.32
C MET A 151 0.87 3.40 16.82
N ALA A 152 1.88 2.61 17.20
CA ALA A 152 2.16 2.24 18.57
C ALA A 152 2.90 3.32 19.37
N GLU A 153 3.47 4.33 18.71
CA GLU A 153 4.23 5.39 19.39
C GLU A 153 3.35 6.25 20.31
N ARG A 154 3.99 6.94 21.27
CA ARG A 154 3.31 7.76 22.27
C ARG A 154 3.32 9.26 21.97
N GLN A 155 3.83 9.66 20.80
CA GLN A 155 3.89 11.06 20.42
C GLN A 155 2.47 11.65 20.25
N SER A 156 2.31 12.90 20.68
CA SER A 156 1.09 13.65 20.41
C SER A 156 1.04 14.04 18.94
N HIS A 157 -0.13 13.87 18.33
CA HIS A 157 -0.39 14.21 16.94
C HIS A 157 -1.58 15.16 16.90
N VAL A 158 -1.49 16.18 16.07
CA VAL A 158 -2.58 17.13 15.85
C VAL A 158 -3.42 16.59 14.70
N ALA A 159 -4.73 16.42 14.95
CA ALA A 159 -5.65 16.00 13.90
C ALA A 159 -5.79 17.12 12.84
N PRO A 160 -5.86 16.78 11.55
CA PRO A 160 -6.18 17.75 10.51
C PRO A 160 -7.61 18.27 10.68
N ASP A 161 -7.90 19.47 10.21
CA ASP A 161 -9.17 20.18 10.43
C ASP A 161 -10.41 19.34 10.07
N ASN A 162 -10.33 18.54 9.00
CA ASN A 162 -11.41 17.68 8.54
C ASN A 162 -11.65 16.42 9.40
N ALA A 163 -10.78 16.17 10.38
CA ALA A 163 -10.88 15.07 11.32
C ALA A 163 -11.02 15.57 12.78
N ILE A 164 -11.13 16.88 13.03
CA ILE A 164 -11.37 17.39 14.39
C ILE A 164 -12.83 17.13 14.76
N PRO A 165 -13.12 16.47 15.90
CA PRO A 165 -14.48 16.20 16.34
C PRO A 165 -15.21 17.50 16.72
N LEU A 166 -16.47 17.62 16.30
CA LEU A 166 -17.30 18.79 16.60
C LEU A 166 -17.95 18.71 17.99
N GLY A 167 -18.15 17.49 18.51
CA GLY A 167 -18.72 17.24 19.83
C GLY A 167 -20.24 17.38 19.91
N TYR A 168 -20.94 17.34 18.76
CA TYR A 168 -22.40 17.49 18.71
C TYR A 168 -23.18 16.16 18.85
N MET A 169 -22.51 15.02 18.64
CA MET A 169 -23.13 13.69 18.74
C MET A 169 -23.34 13.28 20.20
N LYS A 170 -24.51 12.73 20.51
CA LYS A 170 -24.89 12.38 21.89
C LYS A 170 -24.47 10.97 22.24
N GLY A 171 -23.53 10.83 23.18
CA GLY A 171 -23.18 9.55 23.80
C GLY A 171 -22.94 8.43 22.77
N LYS A 172 -23.83 7.42 22.76
CA LYS A 172 -23.74 6.24 21.89
C LYS A 172 -23.87 6.53 20.39
N ASP A 173 -24.39 7.69 19.98
CA ASP A 173 -24.45 8.06 18.56
C ASP A 173 -23.05 8.10 17.92
N ASN A 174 -22.02 8.45 18.70
CA ASN A 174 -20.63 8.40 18.28
C ASN A 174 -20.19 6.96 17.95
N LEU A 175 -20.60 5.99 18.77
CA LEU A 175 -20.32 4.58 18.52
C LEU A 175 -21.04 4.09 17.27
N HIS A 176 -22.33 4.43 17.09
CA HIS A 176 -23.09 4.08 15.90
C HIS A 176 -22.45 4.63 14.62
N PHE A 177 -21.98 5.88 14.65
CA PHE A 177 -21.30 6.50 13.52
C PHE A 177 -20.02 5.74 13.15
N PHE A 178 -19.19 5.39 14.14
CA PHE A 178 -18.02 4.55 13.91
C PHE A 178 -18.38 3.17 13.37
N THR A 179 -19.31 2.45 14.01
CA THR A 179 -19.64 1.07 13.61
C THR A 179 -20.24 1.02 12.21
N PHE A 180 -21.05 2.01 11.85
CA PHE A 180 -21.60 2.14 10.50
C PHE A 180 -20.48 2.27 9.47
N GLY A 181 -19.50 3.16 9.71
CA GLY A 181 -18.36 3.31 8.81
C GLY A 181 -17.50 2.04 8.73
N ARG A 182 -17.24 1.41 9.88
CA ARG A 182 -16.44 0.19 9.97
C ARG A 182 -17.05 -0.99 9.22
N ASP A 183 -18.38 -1.12 9.27
CA ASP A 183 -19.10 -2.15 8.50
C ASP A 183 -18.88 -1.99 6.99
N HIS A 184 -18.84 -0.75 6.50
CA HIS A 184 -18.58 -0.50 5.08
C HIS A 184 -17.12 -0.75 4.68
N ILE A 185 -16.16 -0.50 5.58
CA ILE A 185 -14.76 -0.89 5.35
C ILE A 185 -14.63 -2.42 5.28
N ILE A 186 -15.24 -3.14 6.21
CA ILE A 186 -15.24 -4.62 6.23
C ILE A 186 -15.91 -5.15 4.94
N ASP A 187 -17.03 -4.56 4.52
CA ASP A 187 -17.69 -4.91 3.26
C ASP A 187 -16.78 -4.69 2.05
N PHE A 188 -16.13 -3.52 1.97
CA PHE A 188 -15.17 -3.21 0.91
C PHE A 188 -14.02 -4.22 0.87
N VAL A 189 -13.38 -4.48 2.01
CA VAL A 189 -12.24 -5.42 2.10
C VAL A 189 -12.67 -6.84 1.79
N SER A 190 -13.87 -7.28 2.18
CA SER A 190 -14.34 -8.64 1.91
C SER A 190 -14.68 -8.87 0.44
N LYS A 191 -15.26 -7.87 -0.24
CA LYS A 191 -15.75 -8.01 -1.62
C LYS A 191 -14.77 -7.58 -2.70
N THR A 192 -13.78 -6.75 -2.38
CA THR A 192 -12.90 -6.20 -3.41
C THR A 192 -12.08 -7.30 -4.10
N THR A 193 -12.07 -7.24 -5.43
CA THR A 193 -11.25 -8.08 -6.31
C THR A 193 -9.95 -7.37 -6.72
N LYS A 194 -9.80 -6.09 -6.33
CA LYS A 194 -8.64 -5.25 -6.63
C LYS A 194 -7.44 -5.66 -5.77
N ASP A 195 -6.24 -5.46 -6.28
CA ASP A 195 -5.02 -5.76 -5.56
C ASP A 195 -4.58 -4.54 -4.71
N LEU A 196 -4.91 -4.56 -3.43
CA LEU A 196 -4.68 -3.42 -2.54
C LEU A 196 -3.20 -3.09 -2.30
N ARG A 197 -2.26 -3.98 -2.68
CA ARG A 197 -0.81 -3.74 -2.56
C ARG A 197 -0.26 -2.92 -3.74
N VAL A 198 -1.01 -2.78 -4.83
CA VAL A 198 -0.59 -2.05 -6.05
C VAL A 198 -1.50 -0.89 -6.43
N HIS A 199 -2.58 -0.65 -5.69
CA HIS A 199 -3.30 0.63 -5.74
C HIS A 199 -2.76 1.57 -4.67
N PHE A 200 -2.65 2.87 -5.01
CA PHE A 200 -1.95 3.85 -4.19
C PHE A 200 -2.71 5.16 -4.04
N THR A 201 -2.56 5.75 -2.87
CA THR A 201 -2.96 7.12 -2.54
C THR A 201 -1.72 8.02 -2.36
N PRO A 202 -1.78 9.32 -2.68
CA PRO A 202 -0.69 10.26 -2.40
C PRO A 202 -0.39 10.34 -0.90
N ARG A 203 0.88 10.23 -0.54
CA ARG A 203 1.34 10.39 0.84
C ARG A 203 2.76 10.95 0.87
N GLU A 204 2.87 12.25 1.10
CA GLU A 204 4.17 12.92 1.21
C GLU A 204 5.01 12.33 2.34
N GLY A 205 6.30 12.12 2.07
CA GLY A 205 7.27 11.56 3.02
C GLY A 205 7.38 10.03 2.98
N GLU A 206 6.46 9.33 2.31
CA GLU A 206 6.61 7.91 2.02
C GLU A 206 7.39 7.67 0.72
N PRO A 207 7.95 6.48 0.50
CA PRO A 207 8.63 6.15 -0.75
C PRO A 207 7.76 6.46 -1.98
N ASN A 208 8.33 7.21 -2.93
CA ASN A 208 7.64 7.73 -4.11
C ASN A 208 6.43 8.64 -3.82
N ASN A 209 6.33 9.18 -2.60
CA ASN A 209 5.19 9.95 -2.08
C ASN A 209 3.85 9.22 -2.22
N ARG A 210 3.85 7.90 -1.98
CA ARG A 210 2.70 7.02 -2.19
C ARG A 210 2.56 6.01 -1.06
N ARG A 211 1.33 5.81 -0.60
CA ARG A 211 0.93 4.73 0.32
C ARG A 211 0.07 3.74 -0.43
N SER A 212 0.33 2.43 -0.29
CA SER A 212 -0.56 1.41 -0.85
C SER A 212 -1.89 1.40 -0.10
N ILE A 213 -2.99 0.99 -0.75
CA ILE A 213 -4.29 0.90 -0.06
C ILE A 213 -4.27 -0.16 1.05
N HIS A 214 -3.49 -1.22 0.91
CA HIS A 214 -3.21 -2.11 2.02
C HIS A 214 -2.56 -1.36 3.19
N GLY A 215 -1.51 -0.57 2.95
CA GLY A 215 -0.85 0.23 3.98
C GLY A 215 -1.77 1.27 4.63
N LEU A 216 -2.65 1.91 3.85
CA LEU A 216 -3.68 2.82 4.36
C LEU A 216 -4.60 2.10 5.37
N LEU A 217 -5.10 0.92 5.01
CA LEU A 217 -5.97 0.11 5.87
C LEU A 217 -5.23 -0.46 7.10
N THR A 218 -3.94 -0.78 6.96
CA THR A 218 -3.08 -1.16 8.08
C THR A 218 -2.91 -0.03 9.10
N VAL A 219 -2.67 1.19 8.62
CA VAL A 219 -2.67 2.39 9.48
C VAL A 219 -4.03 2.57 10.14
N HIS A 220 -5.13 2.30 9.43
CA HIS A 220 -6.49 2.55 9.92
C HIS A 220 -6.86 1.76 11.17
N TYR A 221 -6.68 0.44 11.18
CA TYR A 221 -6.98 -0.34 12.40
C TYR A 221 -5.98 -0.03 13.51
N GLY A 222 -4.70 0.20 13.17
CA GLY A 222 -3.69 0.63 14.14
C GLY A 222 -4.02 1.99 14.78
N HIS A 223 -4.67 2.88 14.04
CA HIS A 223 -5.18 4.15 14.54
C HIS A 223 -6.30 3.95 15.56
N THR A 224 -7.17 2.95 15.35
CA THR A 224 -8.15 2.54 16.36
C THR A 224 -7.46 2.05 17.63
N ASP A 225 -6.44 1.20 17.53
CA ASP A 225 -5.66 0.74 18.71
C ASP A 225 -5.03 1.92 19.49
N ARG A 226 -4.52 2.93 18.78
CA ARG A 226 -3.98 4.16 19.40
C ARG A 226 -5.03 4.89 20.23
N HIS A 227 -6.25 5.00 19.72
CA HIS A 227 -7.35 5.67 20.40
C HIS A 227 -8.01 4.81 21.48
N LEU A 228 -7.99 3.49 21.39
CA LEU A 228 -8.35 2.60 22.50
C LEU A 228 -7.42 2.83 23.70
N ARG A 229 -6.11 2.98 23.46
CA ARG A 229 -5.17 3.38 24.52
C ARG A 229 -5.47 4.77 25.09
N GLN A 230 -5.99 5.69 24.28
CA GLN A 230 -6.43 7.02 24.76
C GLN A 230 -7.67 6.91 25.64
N ILE A 231 -8.68 6.13 25.24
CA ILE A 231 -9.90 5.88 26.02
C ILE A 231 -9.53 5.26 27.36
N SER A 232 -8.66 4.24 27.37
CA SER A 232 -8.16 3.64 28.61
C SER A 232 -7.54 4.68 29.55
N ARG A 233 -6.69 5.58 29.04
CA ARG A 233 -6.12 6.68 29.85
C ARG A 233 -7.17 7.65 30.40
N ILE A 234 -8.22 7.96 29.63
CA ILE A 234 -9.31 8.83 30.07
C ILE A 234 -10.06 8.17 31.23
N LYS A 235 -10.39 6.87 31.11
CA LYS A 235 -11.08 6.10 32.14
C LYS A 235 -10.26 5.93 33.43
N SER A 236 -8.93 5.93 33.32
CA SER A 236 -8.03 5.89 34.48
C SER A 236 -7.82 7.24 35.18
N ASN A 237 -8.46 8.32 34.71
CA ASN A 237 -8.37 9.61 35.39
C ASN A 237 -9.07 9.56 36.75
N GLU A 238 -8.47 10.14 37.79
CA GLU A 238 -9.01 10.13 39.16
C GLU A 238 -10.41 10.76 39.28
N ASN A 239 -10.71 11.72 38.41
CA ASN A 239 -12.01 12.42 38.37
C ASN A 239 -13.01 11.79 37.39
N TYR A 240 -12.68 10.66 36.76
CA TYR A 240 -13.59 9.99 35.85
C TYR A 240 -14.83 9.48 36.60
N PRO A 241 -16.06 9.75 36.11
CA PRO A 241 -17.29 9.32 36.79
C PRO A 241 -17.35 7.79 36.89
N LYS A 242 -17.67 7.27 38.08
CA LYS A 242 -17.78 5.84 38.37
C LYS A 242 -19.13 5.27 38.00
#